data_AF-A0A940U0W9-F1
#
_entry.id   AF-A0A940U0W9-F1
#
_cell.length_a   1.000
_cell.length_b   1.000
_cell.length_c   1.000
_cell.angle_alpha   90.00
_cell.angle_beta   90.00
_cell.angle_gamma   90.00
#
_symmetry.space_group_name_H-M   'P 1'
#
loop_
_entity.id
_entity.type
_entity.pdbx_description
1 polymer ?
#
loop_
_entity_poly.entity_id
_entity_poly.type
_entity_poly.pdbx_seq_one_letter_code
_entity_poly.pdbx_strand_id
1 'polypeptide(L)'
;MDKMPISNHIRMGEILSSGSKTGAGGIDPEKLKKACTEFEALFIQEILKFMRQTIPVSTLSGPGTGKEVYQSLLDQELGKNLAEKGGLRIGGMVYRQMMRKEGKKTPSPGPMNPLPPRTSGPEEK
;
A
#
# COMPACT_ATOMS: atom_id res chain seq x y z
N MET A 1 4.71 50.69 -54.34
CA MET A 1 3.43 50.00 -54.12
C MET A 1 3.65 48.52 -54.31
N ASP A 2 3.72 47.74 -53.23
CA ASP A 2 3.04 46.43 -53.21
C ASP A 2 2.77 46.01 -51.77
N LYS A 3 1.60 45.42 -51.53
CA LYS A 3 1.00 45.16 -50.21
C LYS A 3 1.27 43.70 -49.77
N MET A 4 1.60 43.51 -48.47
CA MET A 4 1.28 42.40 -47.51
C MET A 4 1.19 40.91 -47.98
N PRO A 5 1.39 39.88 -47.10
CA PRO A 5 1.20 39.91 -45.64
C PRO A 5 2.30 39.26 -44.79
N ILE A 6 2.38 39.68 -43.52
CA ILE A 6 3.01 38.93 -42.44
C ILE A 6 2.06 37.79 -42.08
N SER A 7 2.35 36.58 -42.54
CA SER A 7 1.62 35.39 -42.11
C SER A 7 2.24 34.82 -40.85
N ASN A 8 1.62 35.09 -39.70
CA ASN A 8 1.95 34.40 -38.45
C ASN A 8 1.25 33.05 -38.44
N HIS A 9 1.85 32.04 -39.04
CA HIS A 9 1.41 30.66 -38.88
C HIS A 9 1.93 30.14 -37.54
N ILE A 10 1.13 30.34 -36.48
CA ILE A 10 1.23 29.49 -35.30
C ILE A 10 1.00 28.06 -35.80
N ARG A 11 2.06 27.25 -35.80
CA ARG A 11 1.97 25.81 -36.06
C ARG A 11 1.11 25.21 -34.94
N MET A 12 -0.18 25.01 -35.22
CA MET A 12 -1.15 24.30 -34.37
C MET A 12 -0.83 22.80 -34.20
N GLY A 13 0.43 22.40 -34.38
CA GLY A 13 0.92 21.03 -34.25
C GLY A 13 1.82 20.77 -33.03
N GLU A 14 2.27 21.81 -32.31
CA GLU A 14 3.25 21.64 -31.21
C GLU A 14 2.67 21.80 -29.79
N ILE A 15 1.40 22.16 -29.65
CA ILE A 15 0.76 22.34 -28.32
C ILE A 15 0.27 21.02 -27.70
N LEU A 16 0.26 19.90 -28.45
CA LEU A 16 -0.29 18.62 -27.97
C LEU A 16 0.76 17.55 -27.58
N SER A 17 2.06 17.88 -27.53
CA SER A 17 3.10 16.88 -27.20
C SER A 17 3.45 16.77 -25.69
N SER A 18 2.85 17.56 -24.81
CA SER A 18 3.11 17.47 -23.37
C SER A 18 1.99 16.71 -22.64
N GLY A 19 2.20 15.41 -22.46
CA GLY A 19 1.70 14.73 -21.26
C GLY A 19 0.65 13.64 -21.46
N SER A 20 0.99 12.57 -22.17
CA SER A 20 0.97 11.18 -21.68
C SER A 20 0.70 10.20 -22.82
N LYS A 21 1.75 9.47 -23.20
CA LYS A 21 1.65 8.33 -24.11
C LYS A 21 0.70 7.29 -23.49
N THR A 22 -0.43 7.06 -24.13
CA THR A 22 -1.08 5.76 -24.14
C THR A 22 -0.24 4.80 -25.01
N GLY A 23 0.10 3.60 -24.51
CA GLY A 23 0.60 2.51 -25.35
C GLY A 23 1.46 1.45 -24.67
N ALA A 24 1.09 0.17 -24.87
CA ALA A 24 1.71 -1.11 -24.48
C ALA A 24 1.30 -1.71 -23.12
N GLY A 25 0.50 -2.79 -23.18
CA GLY A 25 -0.08 -3.52 -22.06
C GLY A 25 0.94 -4.27 -21.21
N GLY A 26 1.50 -3.58 -20.21
CA GLY A 26 2.30 -4.18 -19.15
C GLY A 26 1.94 -3.56 -17.81
N ILE A 27 1.83 -4.40 -16.77
CA ILE A 27 1.56 -3.93 -15.41
C ILE A 27 2.74 -3.08 -14.93
N ASP A 28 2.43 -1.85 -14.50
CA ASP A 28 3.38 -0.93 -13.86
C ASP A 28 3.84 -1.54 -12.51
N PRO A 29 5.15 -1.88 -12.36
CA PRO A 29 5.65 -2.53 -11.17
C PRO A 29 5.45 -1.71 -9.88
N GLU A 30 5.51 -0.38 -9.95
CA GLU A 30 5.36 0.45 -8.77
C GLU A 30 3.91 0.49 -8.30
N LYS A 31 2.97 0.64 -9.24
CA LYS A 31 1.54 0.57 -8.94
C LYS A 31 1.14 -0.80 -8.41
N LEU A 32 1.71 -1.88 -8.97
CA LEU A 32 1.46 -3.23 -8.48
C LEU A 32 1.99 -3.41 -7.06
N LYS A 33 3.21 -2.96 -6.79
CA LYS A 33 3.80 -3.02 -5.45
C LYS A 33 2.92 -2.26 -4.45
N LYS A 34 2.49 -1.05 -4.81
CA LYS A 34 1.59 -0.23 -3.97
C LYS A 34 0.27 -0.95 -3.69
N ALA A 35 -0.39 -1.49 -4.72
CA ALA A 35 -1.64 -2.23 -4.56
C ALA A 35 -1.46 -3.48 -3.67
N CYS A 36 -0.36 -4.21 -3.80
CA CYS A 36 -0.05 -5.34 -2.93
C CYS A 36 0.22 -4.91 -1.47
N THR A 37 0.87 -3.77 -1.24
CA THR A 37 1.06 -3.21 0.11
C THR A 37 -0.27 -2.77 0.71
N GLU A 38 -1.14 -2.11 -0.05
CA GLU A 38 -2.48 -1.72 0.40
C GLU A 38 -3.34 -2.94 0.73
N PHE A 39 -3.24 -4.01 -0.06
CA PHE A 39 -3.86 -5.30 0.25
C PHE A 39 -3.37 -5.87 1.58
N GLU A 40 -2.06 -5.85 1.83
CA GLU A 40 -1.50 -6.29 3.11
C GLU A 40 -2.03 -5.45 4.29
N ALA A 41 -2.20 -4.14 4.11
CA ALA A 41 -2.76 -3.27 5.13
C ALA A 41 -4.21 -3.66 5.50
N LEU A 42 -5.07 -3.90 4.49
CA LEU A 42 -6.45 -4.36 4.71
C LEU A 42 -6.49 -5.73 5.41
N PHE A 43 -5.58 -6.62 5.02
CA PHE A 43 -5.50 -7.94 5.64
C PHE A 43 -5.08 -7.86 7.12
N ILE A 44 -4.11 -7.01 7.45
CA ILE A 44 -3.70 -6.75 8.83
C ILE A 44 -4.86 -6.17 9.64
N GLN A 45 -5.61 -5.22 9.09
CA GLN A 45 -6.80 -4.66 9.75
C GLN A 45 -7.80 -5.77 10.13
N GLU A 46 -8.08 -6.69 9.21
CA GLU A 46 -9.02 -7.78 9.48
C GLU A 46 -8.47 -8.76 10.53
N ILE A 47 -7.16 -9.06 10.52
CA ILE A 47 -6.52 -9.86 11.58
C ILE A 47 -6.66 -9.18 12.94
N LEU A 48 -6.37 -7.88 13.04
CA LEU A 48 -6.47 -7.13 14.30
C LEU A 48 -7.89 -7.17 14.85
N LYS A 49 -8.88 -7.05 13.97
CA LYS A 49 -10.29 -7.18 14.31
C LYS A 49 -10.64 -8.59 14.80
N PHE A 50 -10.21 -9.65 14.11
CA PHE A 50 -10.43 -11.02 14.56
C PHE A 50 -9.76 -11.30 15.92
N MET A 51 -8.53 -10.81 16.13
CA MET A 51 -7.83 -10.94 17.41
C MET A 51 -8.59 -10.28 18.58
N ARG A 52 -9.35 -9.21 18.34
CA ARG A 52 -10.19 -8.61 19.39
C ARG A 52 -11.48 -9.37 19.61
N GLN A 53 -12.05 -9.97 18.56
CA GLN A 53 -13.24 -10.80 18.68
C GLN A 53 -13.01 -12.05 19.54
N THR A 54 -11.76 -12.51 19.68
CA THR A 54 -11.42 -13.63 20.58
C THR A 54 -11.35 -13.21 22.06
N ILE A 55 -11.36 -11.91 22.37
CA ILE A 55 -11.33 -11.42 23.75
C ILE A 55 -12.78 -11.42 24.28
N PRO A 56 -13.07 -12.16 25.37
CA PRO A 56 -14.42 -12.23 25.92
C PRO A 56 -14.89 -10.85 26.37
N VAL A 57 -16.13 -10.51 26.00
CA VAL A 57 -16.75 -9.24 26.38
C VAL A 57 -17.10 -9.31 27.87
N SER A 58 -16.37 -8.57 28.70
CA SER A 58 -16.69 -8.44 30.12
C SER A 58 -17.83 -7.43 30.32
N THR A 59 -18.57 -7.55 31.44
CA THR A 59 -19.66 -6.63 31.83
C THR A 59 -19.22 -5.16 31.88
N LEU A 60 -17.91 -4.89 32.00
CA LEU A 60 -17.32 -3.54 32.00
C LEU A 60 -17.03 -3.00 30.57
N SER A 61 -16.97 -3.87 29.56
CA SER A 61 -16.94 -3.49 28.13
C SER A 61 -18.38 -3.38 27.60
N GLY A 62 -19.12 -2.39 28.08
CA GLY A 62 -20.41 -2.05 27.49
C GLY A 62 -20.28 -1.65 26.00
N PRO A 63 -21.35 -1.80 25.20
CA PRO A 63 -21.37 -1.33 23.83
C PRO A 63 -21.31 0.20 23.82
N GLY A 64 -20.38 0.77 23.06
CA GLY A 64 -20.25 2.22 22.97
C GLY A 64 -19.77 2.62 21.61
N THR A 65 -20.70 3.02 20.72
CA THR A 65 -20.50 3.31 19.28
C THR A 65 -19.23 4.11 18.94
N GLY A 66 -18.77 4.99 19.83
CA GLY A 66 -17.51 5.73 19.65
C GLY A 66 -16.25 4.87 19.72
N LYS A 67 -16.27 3.78 20.49
CA LYS A 67 -15.19 2.80 20.64
C LYS A 67 -14.96 2.04 19.34
N GLU A 68 -16.02 1.57 18.67
CA GLU A 68 -15.89 0.82 17.41
C GLU A 68 -15.35 1.72 16.29
N VAL A 69 -15.83 2.96 16.20
CA VAL A 69 -15.32 3.94 15.23
C VAL A 69 -13.84 4.24 15.48
N TYR A 70 -13.47 4.54 16.74
CA TYR A 70 -12.08 4.79 17.11
C TYR A 70 -11.18 3.59 16.82
N GLN A 71 -11.63 2.37 17.16
CA GLN A 71 -10.89 1.15 16.88
C GLN A 71 -10.69 0.93 15.39
N SER A 72 -11.73 1.12 14.57
CA SER A 72 -11.61 1.00 13.12
C SER A 72 -10.58 1.99 12.54
N LEU A 73 -10.56 3.23 13.03
CA LEU A 73 -9.56 4.22 12.59
C LEU A 73 -8.15 3.84 13.04
N LEU A 74 -8.01 3.37 14.29
CA LEU A 74 -6.74 2.91 14.83
C LEU A 74 -6.20 1.70 14.04
N ASP A 75 -7.03 0.70 13.78
CA ASP A 75 -6.63 -0.46 12.97
C ASP A 75 -6.20 -0.04 11.58
N GLN A 76 -6.91 0.93 10.99
CA GLN A 76 -6.60 1.39 9.65
C GLN A 76 -5.17 1.93 9.58
N GLU A 77 -4.80 2.77 10.55
CA GLU A 77 -3.47 3.37 10.62
C GLU A 77 -2.40 2.35 11.01
N LEU A 78 -2.70 1.46 11.95
CA LEU A 78 -1.80 0.36 12.31
C LEU A 78 -1.53 -0.56 11.12
N GLY A 79 -2.57 -0.94 10.38
CA GLY A 79 -2.45 -1.78 9.19
C GLY A 79 -1.58 -1.13 8.12
N LYS A 80 -1.77 0.17 7.84
CA LYS A 80 -0.92 0.93 6.91
C LYS A 80 0.53 0.96 7.37
N ASN A 81 0.78 1.36 8.62
CA ASN A 81 2.14 1.49 9.16
C ASN A 81 2.89 0.15 9.16
N LEU A 82 2.20 -0.94 9.53
CA LEU A 82 2.77 -2.28 9.53
C LEU A 82 3.03 -2.78 8.10
N ALA A 83 2.10 -2.59 7.17
CA ALA A 83 2.29 -3.00 5.78
C ALA A 83 3.45 -2.26 5.10
N GLU A 84 3.59 -0.94 5.33
CA GLU A 84 4.70 -0.13 4.80
C GLU A 84 6.06 -0.59 5.31
N LYS A 85 6.14 -0.97 6.59
CA LYS A 85 7.35 -1.53 7.21
C LYS A 85 7.61 -2.99 6.83
N GLY A 86 6.73 -3.62 6.06
CA GLY A 86 6.84 -5.02 5.65
C GLY A 86 6.52 -6.01 6.76
N GLY A 87 5.47 -5.73 7.54
CA GLY A 87 5.03 -6.51 8.71
C GLY A 87 4.86 -8.00 8.43
N LEU A 88 3.79 -8.40 7.74
CA LEU A 88 3.51 -9.81 7.44
C LEU A 88 4.21 -10.27 6.15
N ARG A 89 4.65 -9.33 5.31
CA ARG A 89 5.33 -9.56 4.02
C ARG A 89 4.48 -10.29 2.98
N ILE A 90 3.17 -10.37 3.20
CA ILE A 90 2.22 -11.04 2.30
C ILE A 90 2.07 -10.25 1.01
N GLY A 91 2.02 -8.91 1.08
CA GLY A 91 2.00 -8.06 -0.10
C GLY A 91 3.24 -8.27 -0.97
N GLY A 92 4.40 -8.42 -0.33
CA GLY A 92 5.63 -8.79 -1.03
C GLY A 92 5.58 -10.16 -1.70
N MET A 93 4.93 -11.16 -1.08
CA MET A 93 4.74 -12.49 -1.69
C MET A 93 3.82 -12.45 -2.90
N VAL A 94 2.67 -11.77 -2.78
CA VAL A 94 1.69 -11.59 -3.86
C VAL A 94 2.31 -10.84 -5.03
N TYR A 95 3.02 -9.75 -4.76
CA TYR A 95 3.74 -8.97 -5.76
C TYR A 95 4.72 -9.85 -6.57
N ARG A 96 5.51 -10.68 -5.87
CA ARG A 96 6.45 -11.60 -6.53
C ARG A 96 5.76 -12.67 -7.37
N GLN A 97 4.62 -13.21 -6.92
CA GLN A 97 3.86 -14.17 -7.73
C GLN A 97 3.31 -13.53 -9.00
N MET A 98 2.76 -12.31 -8.89
CA MET A 98 2.25 -11.58 -10.05
C MET A 98 3.36 -11.19 -11.03
N MET A 99 4.50 -10.67 -10.55
CA MET A 99 5.66 -10.34 -11.39
C MET A 99 6.25 -11.57 -12.10
N ARG A 100 6.28 -12.74 -11.45
CA ARG A 100 6.70 -14.00 -12.08
C ARG A 100 5.75 -14.42 -13.21
N LYS A 101 4.44 -14.26 -13.00
CA LYS A 101 3.43 -14.54 -14.04
C LYS A 101 3.59 -13.62 -15.26
N GLU A 102 4.00 -12.38 -15.04
CA GLU A 102 4.31 -11.39 -16.09
C GLU A 102 5.72 -11.59 -16.71
N GLY A 103 6.47 -12.62 -16.34
CA GLY A 103 7.82 -12.88 -16.87
C GLY A 103 8.89 -11.87 -16.42
N LYS A 104 8.61 -11.03 -15.42
CA LYS A 104 9.52 -9.99 -14.92
C LYS A 104 10.39 -10.51 -13.77
N LYS A 105 11.67 -10.11 -13.74
CA LYS A 105 12.60 -10.44 -12.63
C LYS A 105 12.08 -9.83 -11.33
N THR A 106 11.88 -10.68 -10.32
CA THR A 106 11.46 -10.24 -8.99
C THR A 106 12.65 -9.82 -8.13
N PRO A 107 12.56 -8.72 -7.35
CA PRO A 107 13.50 -8.46 -6.27
C PRO A 107 13.52 -9.60 -5.25
N SER A 108 14.72 -9.99 -4.78
CA SER A 108 14.89 -10.98 -3.72
C SER A 108 14.16 -10.53 -2.44
N PRO A 109 13.56 -11.43 -1.65
CA PRO A 109 13.03 -11.08 -0.34
C PRO A 109 14.14 -10.39 0.48
N GLY A 110 13.92 -9.14 0.90
CA GLY A 110 14.82 -8.48 1.84
C GLY A 110 14.96 -9.31 3.14
N PRO A 111 16.01 -9.09 3.95
CA PRO A 111 16.18 -9.82 5.20
C PRO A 111 14.92 -9.70 6.07
N MET A 112 14.56 -10.78 6.77
CA MET A 112 13.63 -10.65 7.88
C MET A 112 14.35 -9.84 8.95
N ASN A 113 13.76 -8.73 9.40
CA ASN A 113 14.27 -8.10 10.61
C ASN A 113 14.08 -9.12 11.73
N PRO A 114 15.16 -9.53 12.41
CA PRO A 114 15.03 -10.45 13.52
C PRO A 114 14.09 -9.83 14.55
N LEU A 115 13.20 -10.66 15.09
CA LEU A 115 12.42 -10.24 16.26
C LEU A 115 13.42 -9.78 17.33
N PRO A 116 13.15 -8.65 18.01
CA PRO A 116 13.98 -8.26 19.13
C PRO A 116 14.06 -9.43 20.12
N PRO A 117 15.22 -9.66 20.76
CA PRO A 117 15.36 -10.72 21.74
C PRO A 117 14.25 -10.57 22.78
N ARG A 118 13.60 -11.69 23.15
CA ARG A 118 12.63 -11.69 24.24
C ARG A 118 13.40 -11.29 25.50
N THR A 119 13.34 -10.02 25.87
CA THR A 119 13.76 -9.60 27.20
C THR A 119 12.81 -10.32 28.15
N SER A 120 13.30 -11.33 28.85
CA SER A 120 12.61 -11.86 30.02
C SER A 120 12.24 -10.66 30.89
N GLY A 121 10.97 -10.57 31.29
CA GLY A 121 10.53 -9.56 32.26
C GLY A 121 11.41 -9.62 33.51
N PRO A 122 11.40 -8.58 34.34
CA PRO A 122 12.17 -8.58 35.58
C PRO A 122 11.85 -9.87 36.34
N GLU A 123 12.88 -10.67 36.62
CA GLU A 123 12.77 -11.84 37.50
C GLU A 123 12.20 -11.32 38.82
N GLU A 124 10.96 -11.71 39.11
CA GLU A 124 10.30 -11.43 40.37
C GLU A 124 11.10 -12.14 41.47
N LYS A 125 11.78 -11.34 42.30
CA LYS A 125 12.56 -11.79 43.45
C LYS A 125 11.73 -11.66 44.71
#